data_AF-A0A7R9F0W8-F1
#
_entry.id   AF-A0A7R9F0W8-F1
#
_cell.length_a   1.000
_cell.length_b   1.000
_cell.length_c   1.000
_cell.angle_alpha   90.00
_cell.angle_beta   90.00
_cell.angle_gamma   90.00
#
_symmetry.space_group_name_H-M   'P 1'
#
loop_
_entity.id
_entity.type
_entity.pdbx_description
1 polymer ?
#
loop_
_entity_poly.entity_id
_entity_poly.type
_entity_poly.pdbx_seq_one_letter_code
_entity_poly.pdbx_strand_id
1 'polypeptide(L)'
;MKFICTDFWTSINKKQIDNLRTNHQGVYVLQDNAFRFLTRLSANRQYLEMAPKYVAFTCGLIRGALSNLGINSMVTAEVQTMPACKFHIQVQRT
;
A
#
# COMPACT_ATOMS: atom_id res chain seq x y z
N MET A 1 2.69 10.69 6.62
CA MET A 1 2.17 9.93 5.45
C MET A 1 2.70 10.42 4.11
N LYS A 2 2.83 11.73 3.85
CA LYS A 2 3.40 12.28 2.59
C LYS A 2 4.70 11.59 2.16
N PHE A 3 5.68 11.47 3.08
CA PHE A 3 6.93 10.73 2.87
C PHE A 3 6.73 9.29 2.34
N ILE A 4 5.74 8.55 2.87
CA ILE A 4 5.42 7.20 2.40
C ILE A 4 4.96 7.25 0.94
N CYS A 5 4.09 8.20 0.60
CA CYS A 5 3.52 8.34 -0.74
C CYS A 5 4.51 8.85 -1.79
N THR A 6 5.49 9.66 -1.38
CA THR A 6 6.45 10.30 -2.28
C THR A 6 7.78 9.56 -2.28
N ASP A 7 8.62 9.80 -1.29
CA ASP A 7 10.03 9.42 -1.28
C ASP A 7 10.21 7.91 -1.10
N PHE A 8 9.49 7.34 -0.14
CA PHE A 8 9.54 5.91 0.14
C PHE A 8 9.00 5.09 -1.04
N TRP A 9 7.79 5.40 -1.52
CA TRP A 9 7.19 4.68 -2.65
C TRP A 9 8.01 4.82 -3.92
N THR A 10 8.53 6.02 -4.21
CA THR A 10 9.38 6.25 -5.40
C THR A 10 10.67 5.44 -5.31
N SER A 11 11.25 5.28 -4.12
CA SER A 11 12.48 4.49 -3.94
C SER A 11 12.28 3.01 -4.33
N ILE A 12 11.14 2.41 -3.95
CA ILE A 12 10.84 0.99 -4.15
C ILE A 12 10.13 0.68 -5.49
N ASN A 13 9.17 1.52 -5.90
CA ASN A 13 8.29 1.29 -7.06
C ASN A 13 8.59 2.21 -8.24
N LYS A 14 9.51 3.17 -8.09
CA LYS A 14 9.88 4.15 -9.14
C LYS A 14 8.72 5.04 -9.60
N LYS A 15 7.70 5.18 -8.75
CA LYS A 15 6.54 6.08 -8.91
C LYS A 15 6.06 6.55 -7.53
N GLN A 16 5.25 7.60 -7.51
CA GLN A 16 4.50 8.02 -6.32
C GLN A 16 3.19 7.21 -6.19
N ILE A 17 2.58 7.24 -5.00
CA ILE A 17 1.22 6.75 -4.79
C ILE A 17 0.22 7.61 -5.59
N ASP A 18 -0.72 6.97 -6.28
CA ASP A 18 -1.67 7.66 -7.17
C ASP A 18 -2.73 8.45 -6.39
N ASN A 19 -3.19 7.90 -5.27
CA ASN A 19 -4.20 8.55 -4.45
C ASN A 19 -3.99 8.25 -2.95
N LEU A 20 -4.06 9.30 -2.14
CA LEU A 20 -4.06 9.23 -0.68
C LEU A 20 -5.40 9.73 -0.16
N ARG A 21 -6.10 8.90 0.61
CA ARG A 21 -7.30 9.30 1.37
C ARG A 21 -7.03 9.17 2.86
N THR A 22 -7.68 10.01 3.66
CA THR A 22 -7.67 9.90 5.12
C THR A 22 -9.01 10.33 5.69
N ASN A 23 -9.38 9.77 6.85
CA ASN A 23 -10.51 10.26 7.63
C ASN A 23 -10.11 11.33 8.67
N HIS A 24 -8.86 11.82 8.63
CA HIS A 24 -8.28 12.72 9.64
C HIS A 24 -8.28 12.16 11.08
N GLN A 25 -8.65 10.88 11.25
CA GLN A 25 -8.74 10.19 12.53
C GLN A 25 -7.70 9.07 12.68
N GLY A 26 -6.63 9.12 11.89
CA GLY A 26 -5.54 8.12 11.93
C GLY A 26 -5.74 6.93 10.99
N VAL A 27 -6.77 6.94 10.14
CA VAL A 27 -6.92 5.97 9.04
C VAL A 27 -6.50 6.62 7.73
N TYR A 28 -5.69 5.91 6.97
CA TYR A 28 -5.20 6.31 5.65
C TYR A 28 -5.41 5.18 4.65
N VAL A 29 -5.71 5.54 3.40
CA VAL A 29 -5.80 4.59 2.29
C VAL A 29 -4.90 5.09 1.18
N LEU A 30 -3.88 4.31 0.86
CA LEU A 30 -2.92 4.56 -0.21
C LEU A 30 -3.31 3.67 -1.39
N GLN A 31 -3.60 4.27 -2.54
CA GLN A 31 -3.98 3.54 -3.75
C GLN A 31 -2.87 3.61 -4.79
N ASP A 32 -2.47 2.43 -5.27
CA ASP A 32 -1.60 2.29 -6.44
C ASP A 32 -2.43 1.64 -7.56
N ASN A 33 -2.64 2.35 -8.65
CA ASN A 33 -3.44 1.90 -9.80
C ASN A 33 -2.73 0.88 -10.68
N ALA A 34 -1.40 0.82 -10.60
CA ALA A 34 -0.55 -0.01 -11.45
C ALA A 34 0.58 -0.61 -10.63
N PHE A 35 0.20 -1.40 -9.61
CA PHE A 35 1.16 -1.90 -8.65
C PHE A 35 2.14 -2.87 -9.31
N ARG A 36 3.44 -2.57 -9.20
CA ARG A 36 4.51 -3.18 -10.01
C ARG A 36 4.45 -4.71 -10.03
N PHE A 37 4.22 -5.36 -8.90
CA PHE A 37 4.16 -6.82 -8.84
C PHE A 37 2.91 -7.40 -9.51
N LEU A 38 1.77 -6.71 -9.42
CA LEU A 38 0.51 -7.16 -10.04
C LEU A 38 0.49 -6.92 -11.56
N THR A 39 1.13 -5.83 -12.04
CA THR A 39 1.24 -5.57 -13.49
C THR A 39 1.95 -6.69 -14.25
N ARG A 40 2.83 -7.45 -13.58
CA ARG A 40 3.55 -8.59 -14.15
C ARG A 40 2.79 -9.92 -14.02
N LEU A 41 1.73 -9.96 -13.22
CA LEU A 41 0.96 -11.16 -12.95
C LEU A 41 -0.18 -11.33 -13.95
N SER A 42 -1.04 -10.31 -14.08
CA SER A 42 -2.23 -10.36 -14.95
C SER A 42 -2.90 -9.00 -15.06
N ALA A 43 -3.50 -8.72 -16.22
CA ALA A 43 -4.46 -7.63 -16.40
C ALA A 43 -5.92 -8.06 -16.13
N ASN A 44 -6.18 -9.36 -16.04
CA ASN A 44 -7.50 -9.98 -15.87
C ASN A 44 -7.71 -10.54 -14.47
N ARG A 45 -8.96 -10.90 -14.14
CA ARG A 45 -9.37 -11.37 -12.81
C ARG A 45 -8.87 -12.77 -12.41
N GLN A 46 -8.26 -13.51 -13.32
CA GLN A 46 -7.88 -14.93 -13.15
C GLN A 46 -7.02 -15.24 -11.91
N TYR A 47 -6.25 -14.27 -11.40
CA TYR A 47 -5.40 -14.44 -10.21
C TYR A 47 -5.82 -13.60 -9.01
N LEU A 48 -7.07 -13.11 -8.96
CA LEU A 48 -7.51 -12.25 -7.85
C LEU A 48 -7.39 -12.96 -6.49
N GLU A 49 -7.65 -14.26 -6.42
CA GLU A 49 -7.50 -15.04 -5.20
C GLU A 49 -6.04 -15.15 -4.72
N MET A 50 -5.08 -15.10 -5.66
CA MET A 50 -3.65 -15.17 -5.34
C MET A 50 -3.04 -13.78 -5.11
N ALA A 51 -3.63 -12.72 -5.67
CA ALA A 51 -3.10 -11.36 -5.63
C ALA A 51 -2.80 -10.82 -4.22
N PRO A 52 -3.60 -11.10 -3.16
CA PRO A 52 -3.27 -10.69 -1.79
C PRO A 52 -1.89 -11.16 -1.31
N LYS A 53 -1.41 -12.32 -1.78
CA LYS A 53 -0.09 -12.85 -1.41
C LYS A 53 1.05 -11.95 -1.91
N TYR A 54 0.85 -11.25 -3.03
CA TYR A 54 1.86 -10.37 -3.65
C TYR A 54 1.94 -8.98 -3.04
N VAL A 55 0.95 -8.57 -2.23
CA VAL A 55 0.94 -7.27 -1.54
C VAL A 55 1.37 -7.36 -0.08
N ALA A 56 1.35 -8.56 0.53
CA ALA A 56 1.67 -8.78 1.94
C ALA A 56 3.06 -8.26 2.35
N PHE A 57 4.09 -8.52 1.53
CA PHE A 57 5.44 -8.00 1.79
C PHE A 57 5.47 -6.47 1.82
N THR A 58 4.69 -5.83 0.94
CA THR A 58 4.64 -4.36 0.85
C THR A 58 3.88 -3.74 2.02
N CYS A 59 2.89 -4.44 2.58
CA CYS A 59 2.30 -4.05 3.88
C CYS A 59 3.38 -4.01 4.98
N GLY A 60 4.24 -5.03 5.02
CA GLY A 60 5.37 -5.10 5.95
C GLY A 60 6.36 -3.94 5.76
N LEU A 61 6.70 -3.60 4.51
CA LEU A 61 7.57 -2.47 4.19
C LEU A 61 7.00 -1.13 4.69
N ILE A 62 5.73 -0.86 4.42
CA ILE A 62 5.07 0.38 4.88
C ILE A 62 5.05 0.42 6.41
N ARG A 63 4.67 -0.68 7.06
CA ARG A 63 4.62 -0.78 8.52
C ARG A 63 5.99 -0.55 9.15
N GLY A 64 7.04 -1.17 8.61
CA GLY A 64 8.42 -1.02 9.08
C GLY A 64 8.94 0.41 8.90
N ALA A 65 8.66 1.03 7.75
CA ALA A 65 9.03 2.43 7.50
C ALA A 65 8.36 3.38 8.49
N LEU A 66 7.07 3.19 8.79
CA LEU A 66 6.36 3.97 9.79
C LEU A 66 6.89 3.73 11.20
N SER A 67 7.21 2.47 11.55
CA SER A 67 7.80 2.13 12.85
C SER A 67 9.16 2.79 13.06
N ASN A 68 10.02 2.84 12.03
CA ASN A 68 11.30 3.56 12.08
C ASN A 68 11.14 5.09 12.26
N LEU A 69 9.96 5.63 11.95
CA LEU A 69 9.60 7.03 12.20
C LEU A 69 8.85 7.24 13.54
N GLY A 70 8.78 6.21 14.39
CA GLY A 70 8.08 6.24 15.67
C GLY A 70 6.56 6.15 15.56
N ILE A 71 6.01 5.72 14.42
CA ILE A 71 4.57 5.63 14.17
C ILE A 71 4.13 4.16 14.19
N ASN A 72 3.54 3.74 15.31
CA ASN A 72 2.92 2.42 15.42
C ASN A 72 1.63 2.35 14.59
N SER A 73 1.55 1.36 13.71
CA SER A 73 0.42 1.22 12.79
C SER A 73 0.17 -0.24 12.40
N MET A 74 -1.08 -0.52 12.06
CA MET A 74 -1.49 -1.71 11.34
C MET A 74 -1.60 -1.38 9.85
N VAL A 75 -1.10 -2.27 8.99
CA VAL A 75 -1.18 -2.12 7.54
C VAL A 75 -1.79 -3.39 6.95
N THR A 76 -2.91 -3.24 6.23
CA THR A 76 -3.53 -4.30 5.45
C THR A 76 -3.63 -3.87 3.98
N ALA A 77 -3.88 -4.82 3.07
CA ALA A 77 -4.05 -4.50 1.66
C ALA A 77 -5.19 -5.30 1.05
N GLU A 78 -5.81 -4.71 0.03
CA GLU A 78 -6.84 -5.34 -0.79
C GLU A 78 -6.52 -5.17 -2.28
N VAL A 79 -6.92 -6.17 -3.06
CA VAL A 79 -6.83 -6.18 -4.53
C VAL A 79 -8.21 -6.54 -5.07
N GLN A 80 -8.98 -5.53 -5.46
CA GLN A 80 -10.32 -5.73 -6.05
C GLN A 80 -10.24 -5.81 -7.58
N THR A 81 -9.35 -5.03 -8.19
CA THR A 81 -9.15 -4.98 -9.65
C THR A 81 -7.65 -4.96 -9.94
N MET A 82 -7.12 -5.99 -10.60
CA MET A 82 -5.72 -5.97 -11.04
C MET A 82 -5.53 -4.98 -12.21
N PRO A 83 -4.40 -4.27 -12.26
CA PRO A 83 -3.23 -4.35 -11.37
C PRO A 83 -3.27 -3.37 -10.16
N ALA A 84 -4.43 -2.80 -9.85
CA ALA A 84 -4.59 -1.84 -8.77
C ALA A 84 -4.65 -2.51 -7.39
N CYS A 85 -4.11 -1.85 -6.37
CA CYS A 85 -4.24 -2.27 -4.98
C CYS A 85 -4.43 -1.06 -4.06
N LYS A 86 -4.99 -1.32 -2.88
CA LYS A 86 -5.14 -0.32 -1.83
C LYS A 86 -4.50 -0.84 -0.55
N PHE A 87 -3.66 -0.02 0.06
CA PHE A 87 -3.08 -0.24 1.37
C PHE A 87 -3.84 0.58 2.40
N HIS A 88 -4.45 -0.10 3.37
CA HIS A 88 -5.16 0.51 4.48
C HIS A 88 -4.21 0.58 5.67
N ILE A 89 -4.01 1.78 6.19
CA ILE A 89 -3.12 2.06 7.31
C ILE A 89 -3.94 2.62 8.46
N GLN A 90 -3.90 1.95 9.60
CA GLN A 90 -4.50 2.41 10.85
C GLN A 90 -3.39 2.74 11.84
N VAL A 91 -3.22 4.02 12.14
CA VAL A 91 -2.28 4.50 13.16
C VAL A 91 -2.88 4.24 14.54
N GLN A 92 -2.09 3.61 15.42
CA GLN A 92 -2.49 3.42 16.81
C GLN A 92 -2.26 4.74 17.55
N ARG A 93 -3.32 5.28 18.15
CA ARG A 93 -3.22 6.43 19.04
C ARG A 93 -2.86 5.92 20.43
N THR A 94 -1.70 6.34 20.92
CA THR A 94 -1.34 6.29 22.34
C THR A 94 -2.12 7.34 23.11
#